data_AF-X0UUR6-F1
#
_entry.id   AF-X0UUR6-F1
#
_cell.length_a   1.000
_cell.length_b   1.000
_cell.length_c   1.000
_cell.angle_alpha   90.00
_cell.angle_beta   90.00
_cell.angle_gamma   90.00
#
_symmetry.space_group_name_H-M   'P 1'
#
loop_
_entity.id
_entity.type
_entity.pdbx_description
1 polymer ?
#
loop_
_entity_poly.entity_id
_entity_poly.type
_entity_poly.pdbx_seq_one_letter_code
_entity_poly.pdbx_strand_id
1 'polypeptide(L)'
;MDLAGTALIGVNLLAGFGCAVPVARLLGRVQGNPNRVLRYFALLIGVYFVESVAMVVGMGIPVFSVGLAFVWGIVFGRWLRRSGAPVRRVLQTALALSLYCCLPAASFLVIPVLVSWAGWAVLSVADGTRFGIPEAFPWPTNTILGFYATGVAAAVVLKTLITTGEVSFLIHRREGSAVDG
;
A
#
# COMPACT_ATOMS: atom_id res chain seq x y z
N MET A 1 -25.72 6.34 6.84
CA MET A 1 -24.54 5.84 6.10
C MET A 1 -24.92 4.51 5.50
N ASP A 2 -24.54 4.24 4.25
CA ASP A 2 -24.79 2.92 3.67
C ASP A 2 -23.91 1.85 4.37
N LEU A 3 -24.33 0.59 4.28
CA LEU A 3 -23.61 -0.54 4.88
C LEU A 3 -22.19 -0.65 4.31
N ALA A 4 -22.03 -0.32 3.02
CA ALA A 4 -20.78 -0.51 2.28
C ALA A 4 -19.68 0.47 2.70
N GLY A 5 -19.99 1.75 2.84
CA GLY A 5 -19.09 2.76 3.35
C GLY A 5 -18.71 2.50 4.79
N THR A 6 -19.64 2.04 5.63
CA THR A 6 -19.34 1.67 7.02
C THR A 6 -18.38 0.48 7.09
N ALA A 7 -18.60 -0.55 6.27
CA ALA A 7 -17.72 -1.71 6.17
C ALA A 7 -16.33 -1.33 5.65
N LEU A 8 -16.25 -0.47 4.63
CA LEU A 8 -14.98 0.00 4.07
C LEU A 8 -14.18 0.82 5.08
N ILE A 9 -14.84 1.72 5.83
CA ILE A 9 -14.21 2.48 6.91
C ILE A 9 -13.69 1.52 8.00
N GLY A 10 -14.52 0.57 8.44
CA GLY A 10 -14.14 -0.42 9.43
C GLY A 10 -12.91 -1.23 9.02
N VAL A 11 -12.88 -1.71 7.78
CA VAL A 11 -11.75 -2.49 7.24
C VAL A 11 -10.49 -1.63 7.13
N ASN A 12 -10.60 -0.37 6.68
CA ASN A 12 -9.46 0.53 6.62
C ASN A 12 -8.90 0.85 8.01
N LEU A 13 -9.75 1.09 9.00
CA LEU A 13 -9.30 1.32 10.37
C LEU A 13 -8.62 0.07 10.95
N LEU A 14 -9.22 -1.11 10.78
CA LEU A 14 -8.61 -2.36 11.25
C LEU A 14 -7.29 -2.66 10.56
N ALA A 15 -7.20 -2.48 9.25
CA ALA A 15 -5.98 -2.70 8.47
C ALA A 15 -4.90 -1.68 8.84
N GLY A 16 -5.23 -0.38 8.88
CA GLY A 16 -4.30 0.68 9.22
C GLY A 16 -3.76 0.54 10.64
N PHE A 17 -4.63 0.50 11.64
CA PHE A 17 -4.20 0.41 13.04
C PHE A 17 -3.59 -0.96 13.37
N GLY A 18 -4.19 -2.04 12.88
CA GLY A 18 -3.74 -3.41 13.14
C GLY A 18 -2.36 -3.71 12.54
N CYS A 19 -2.12 -3.30 11.29
CA CYS A 19 -0.83 -3.52 10.63
C CYS A 19 0.23 -2.46 11.00
N ALA A 20 -0.15 -1.30 11.54
CA ALA A 20 0.83 -0.29 11.95
C ALA A 20 1.70 -0.76 13.11
N VAL A 21 1.16 -1.54 14.06
CA VAL A 21 1.89 -2.03 15.23
C VAL A 21 3.10 -2.91 14.86
N PRO A 22 2.95 -4.00 14.07
CA PRO A 22 4.09 -4.83 13.69
C PRO A 22 5.11 -4.06 12.83
N VAL A 23 4.66 -3.18 11.94
CA VAL A 23 5.54 -2.37 11.09
C VAL A 23 6.33 -1.34 11.93
N ALA A 24 5.69 -0.69 12.91
CA ALA A 24 6.35 0.22 13.84
C ALA A 24 7.42 -0.49 14.68
N ARG A 25 7.17 -1.72 15.10
CA ARG A 25 8.14 -2.56 15.83
C ARG A 25 9.33 -2.93 14.95
N LEU A 26 9.10 -3.32 13.69
CA LEU A 26 10.18 -3.60 12.73
C LEU A 26 11.06 -2.37 12.52
N LEU A 27 10.43 -1.22 12.30
CA LEU A 27 11.11 0.06 12.12
C LEU A 27 11.92 0.47 13.35
N GLY A 28 11.37 0.29 14.55
CA GLY A 28 12.08 0.56 15.80
C GLY A 28 13.30 -0.31 16.03
N ARG A 29 13.24 -1.59 15.62
CA ARG A 29 14.40 -2.50 15.64
C ARG A 29 15.48 -2.07 14.65
N VAL A 30 15.09 -1.65 13.45
CA VAL A 30 16.05 -1.20 12.43
C VAL A 30 16.71 0.12 12.81
N GLN A 31 15.95 1.06 13.37
CA GLN A 31 16.45 2.38 13.80
C GLN A 31 17.20 2.36 15.15
N GLY A 32 17.39 1.18 15.77
CA GLY A 32 18.07 1.04 17.07
C GLY A 32 17.37 1.76 18.23
N ASN A 33 16.10 2.15 18.07
CA ASN A 33 15.35 2.97 19.04
C ASN A 33 13.97 2.36 19.32
N PRO A 34 13.91 1.21 20.02
CA PRO A 34 12.65 0.52 20.30
C PRO A 34 11.71 1.33 21.20
N ASN A 35 12.24 2.26 22.02
CA ASN A 35 11.43 3.10 22.90
C ASN A 35 10.60 4.16 22.13
N ARG A 36 10.83 4.33 20.82
CA ARG A 36 10.09 5.28 19.96
C ARG A 36 9.00 4.62 19.12
N VAL A 37 8.60 3.38 19.43
CA VAL A 37 7.56 2.65 18.68
C VAL A 37 6.25 3.44 18.56
N LEU A 38 5.83 4.17 19.60
CA LEU A 38 4.63 5.00 19.53
C LEU A 38 4.73 6.12 18.48
N ARG A 39 5.92 6.74 18.36
CA ARG A 39 6.18 7.78 17.35
C ARG A 39 6.13 7.18 15.94
N TYR A 40 6.71 5.99 15.75
CA TYR A 40 6.67 5.29 14.47
C TYR A 40 5.25 4.86 14.12
N PHE A 41 4.47 4.41 15.10
CA PHE A 41 3.06 4.11 14.93
C PHE A 41 2.29 5.34 14.45
N ALA A 42 2.42 6.49 15.13
CA ALA A 42 1.75 7.72 14.73
C ALA A 42 2.13 8.17 13.31
N LEU A 43 3.40 8.03 12.93
CA LEU A 43 3.85 8.31 11.56
C LEU A 43 3.21 7.38 10.53
N LEU A 44 3.10 6.08 10.83
CA LEU A 44 2.45 5.10 9.95
C LEU A 44 0.95 5.37 9.79
N ILE A 45 0.26 5.80 10.85
CA ILE A 45 -1.14 6.24 10.73
C ILE A 45 -1.23 7.47 9.82
N GLY A 46 -0.31 8.43 9.92
CA GLY A 46 -0.25 9.58 9.02
C GLY A 46 -0.01 9.18 7.55
N VAL A 47 0.93 8.27 7.30
CA VAL A 47 1.19 7.71 5.95
C VAL A 47 -0.06 7.03 5.41
N TYR A 48 -0.72 6.21 6.24
CA TYR A 48 -1.94 5.50 5.87
C TYR A 48 -3.07 6.47 5.51
N PHE A 49 -3.26 7.52 6.30
CA PHE A 49 -4.26 8.55 6.03
C PHE A 49 -4.01 9.23 4.67
N VAL A 50 -2.77 9.61 4.37
CA VAL A 50 -2.40 10.21 3.07
C VAL A 50 -2.67 9.26 1.92
N GLU A 51 -2.37 7.97 2.08
CA GLU A 51 -2.67 6.95 1.07
C GLU A 51 -4.17 6.73 0.86
N SER A 52 -4.96 6.72 1.94
CA SER A 52 -6.42 6.65 1.86
C SER A 52 -7.01 7.87 1.12
N VAL A 53 -6.52 9.08 1.41
CA VAL A 53 -6.94 10.30 0.70
C VAL A 53 -6.57 10.22 -0.77
N ALA A 54 -5.35 9.78 -1.11
CA ALA A 54 -4.92 9.63 -2.50
C ALA A 54 -5.78 8.63 -3.28
N MET A 55 -6.19 7.53 -2.65
CA MET A 55 -7.12 6.57 -3.23
C MET A 55 -8.51 7.16 -3.47
N VAL A 56 -9.04 7.93 -2.51
CA VAL A 56 -10.35 8.58 -2.65
C VAL A 56 -10.32 9.65 -3.75
N VAL A 57 -9.29 10.49 -3.79
CA VAL A 57 -9.11 11.52 -4.84
C VAL A 57 -8.94 10.89 -6.22
N GLY A 58 -8.30 9.72 -6.30
CA GLY A 58 -8.20 8.93 -7.52
C GLY A 58 -9.49 8.19 -7.91
N MET A 59 -10.61 8.41 -7.21
CA MET A 59 -11.88 7.67 -7.40
C MET A 59 -11.70 6.15 -7.31
N GLY A 60 -10.78 5.69 -6.45
CA GLY A 60 -10.42 4.27 -6.31
C GLY A 60 -9.40 3.77 -7.33
N ILE A 61 -9.00 4.58 -8.31
CA ILE A 61 -7.90 4.27 -9.23
C ILE A 61 -6.57 4.65 -8.57
N PRO A 62 -5.58 3.74 -8.51
CA PRO A 62 -4.36 3.94 -7.73
C PRO A 62 -3.35 4.92 -8.36
N VAL A 63 -3.71 5.81 -9.29
CA VAL A 63 -2.75 6.71 -9.97
C VAL A 63 -1.99 7.60 -8.98
N PHE A 64 -2.72 8.33 -8.12
CA PHE A 64 -2.09 9.19 -7.11
C PHE A 64 -1.34 8.37 -6.05
N SER A 65 -1.89 7.20 -5.69
CA SER A 65 -1.25 6.28 -4.74
C SER A 65 0.06 5.68 -5.30
N VAL A 66 0.16 5.46 -6.61
CA VAL A 66 1.40 5.09 -7.29
C VAL A 66 2.38 6.26 -7.30
N GLY A 67 1.93 7.49 -7.54
CA GLY A 67 2.76 8.69 -7.42
C GLY A 67 3.38 8.84 -6.02
N LEU A 68 2.60 8.57 -4.97
CA LEU A 68 3.09 8.55 -3.60
C LEU A 68 4.17 7.49 -3.34
N ALA A 69 4.23 6.40 -4.11
CA ALA A 69 5.29 5.41 -3.94
C ALA A 69 6.70 5.99 -4.19
N PHE A 70 6.85 6.92 -5.13
CA PHE A 70 8.10 7.66 -5.34
C PHE A 70 8.44 8.58 -4.16
N VAL A 71 7.42 9.27 -3.62
CA VAL A 71 7.60 10.13 -2.44
C VAL A 71 8.04 9.28 -1.24
N TRP A 72 7.35 8.18 -0.99
CA TRP A 72 7.63 7.29 0.12
C TRP A 72 8.94 6.54 -0.04
N GLY A 73 9.32 6.09 -1.23
CA GLY A 73 10.60 5.44 -1.46
C GLY A 73 11.77 6.37 -1.16
N ILE A 74 11.70 7.65 -1.55
CA ILE A 74 12.68 8.67 -1.17
C ILE A 74 12.69 8.92 0.35
N VAL A 75 11.52 9.13 0.95
CA VAL A 75 11.39 9.42 2.40
C VAL A 75 11.91 8.26 3.24
N PHE A 76 11.45 7.04 2.97
CA PHE A 76 11.87 5.82 3.65
C PHE A 76 13.33 5.50 3.37
N GLY A 77 13.81 5.70 2.15
CA GLY A 77 15.20 5.47 1.78
C GLY A 77 16.14 6.37 2.57
N ARG A 78 15.85 7.68 2.63
CA ARG A 78 16.63 8.62 3.46
C ARG A 78 16.53 8.31 4.94
N TRP A 79 15.37 7.88 5.41
CA TRP A 79 15.15 7.58 6.81
C TRP A 79 15.89 6.32 7.25
N LEU A 80 15.77 5.23 6.49
CA LEU A 80 16.39 3.95 6.78
C LEU A 80 17.90 3.97 6.52
N ARG A 81 18.39 4.79 5.59
CA ARG A 81 19.84 4.95 5.35
C ARG A 81 20.61 5.37 6.61
N ARG A 82 19.96 6.07 7.55
CA ARG A 82 20.58 6.53 8.81
C ARG A 82 20.71 5.46 9.88
N SER A 83 20.10 4.30 9.72
CA SER A 83 19.88 3.36 10.82
C SER A 83 21.08 2.48 11.17
N GLY A 84 22.12 2.46 10.33
CA GLY A 84 23.32 1.61 10.53
C GLY A 84 23.05 0.10 10.48
N ALA A 85 21.82 -0.32 10.19
CA ALA A 85 21.41 -1.72 10.15
C ALA A 85 21.89 -2.44 8.87
N PRO A 86 22.01 -3.78 8.88
CA PRO A 86 22.38 -4.54 7.70
C PRO A 86 21.36 -4.35 6.57
N VAL A 87 21.84 -4.25 5.33
CA VAL A 87 21.05 -3.99 4.10
C VAL A 87 19.82 -4.89 4.01
N ARG A 88 19.97 -6.18 4.31
CA ARG A 88 18.86 -7.15 4.30
C ARG A 88 17.71 -6.74 5.22
N ARG A 89 17.99 -6.28 6.45
CA ARG A 89 16.95 -5.83 7.40
C ARG A 89 16.31 -4.53 6.96
N VAL A 90 17.10 -3.64 6.35
CA VAL A 90 16.59 -2.39 5.79
C VAL A 90 15.60 -2.67 4.64
N LEU A 91 15.97 -3.54 3.70
CA LEU A 91 15.10 -3.91 2.58
C LEU A 91 13.84 -4.66 3.04
N GLN A 92 13.94 -5.54 4.02
CA GLN A 92 12.77 -6.18 4.63
C GLN A 92 11.81 -5.15 5.26
N THR A 93 12.35 -4.12 5.89
CA THR A 93 11.54 -3.05 6.48
C THR A 93 10.94 -2.16 5.41
N ALA A 94 11.67 -1.84 4.35
CA ALA A 94 11.17 -1.11 3.19
C ALA A 94 10.03 -1.86 2.49
N LEU A 95 10.17 -3.17 2.32
CA LEU A 95 9.11 -4.04 1.80
C LEU A 95 7.87 -4.01 2.71
N ALA A 96 8.05 -4.15 4.02
CA ALA A 96 6.94 -4.08 4.98
C ALA A 96 6.24 -2.70 4.97
N LEU A 97 7.00 -1.61 4.87
CA LEU A 97 6.46 -0.25 4.74
C LEU A 97 5.69 -0.08 3.43
N SER A 98 6.22 -0.60 2.32
CA SER A 98 5.54 -0.55 1.03
C SER A 98 4.23 -1.33 1.05
N LEU A 99 4.25 -2.57 1.56
CA LEU A 99 3.04 -3.39 1.69
C LEU A 99 2.00 -2.70 2.59
N TYR A 100 2.44 -2.06 3.67
CA TYR A 100 1.58 -1.25 4.53
C TYR A 100 0.93 -0.08 3.76
N CYS A 101 1.70 0.63 2.91
CA CYS A 101 1.17 1.69 2.05
C CYS A 101 0.20 1.19 0.97
N CYS A 102 0.15 -0.12 0.72
CA CYS A 102 -0.79 -0.73 -0.23
C CYS A 102 -2.09 -1.19 0.42
N LEU A 103 -2.18 -1.19 1.75
CA LEU A 103 -3.38 -1.62 2.48
C LEU A 103 -4.64 -0.81 2.14
N PRO A 104 -4.57 0.53 1.94
CA PRO A 104 -5.75 1.27 1.47
C PRO A 104 -6.26 0.75 0.13
N ALA A 105 -5.39 0.47 -0.85
CA ALA A 105 -5.82 -0.13 -2.11
C ALA A 105 -6.41 -1.53 -1.89
N ALA A 106 -5.74 -2.39 -1.11
CA ALA A 106 -6.22 -3.73 -0.81
C ALA A 106 -7.59 -3.76 -0.11
N SER A 107 -7.91 -2.73 0.68
CA SER A 107 -9.22 -2.61 1.35
C SER A 107 -10.39 -2.54 0.36
N PHE A 108 -10.17 -2.08 -0.88
CA PHE A 108 -11.21 -2.03 -1.91
C PHE A 108 -11.66 -3.42 -2.38
N LEU A 109 -10.93 -4.50 -2.06
CA LEU A 109 -11.40 -5.87 -2.27
C LEU A 109 -12.64 -6.23 -1.45
N VAL A 110 -13.01 -5.40 -0.47
CA VAL A 110 -14.28 -5.54 0.25
C VAL A 110 -15.47 -5.24 -0.66
N ILE A 111 -15.32 -4.36 -1.67
CA ILE A 111 -16.40 -4.00 -2.60
C ILE A 111 -16.95 -5.23 -3.32
N PRO A 112 -16.15 -6.05 -4.04
CA PRO A 112 -16.67 -7.26 -4.67
C PRO A 112 -17.29 -8.23 -3.67
N VAL A 113 -16.81 -8.31 -2.43
CA VAL A 113 -17.44 -9.15 -1.39
C VAL A 113 -18.85 -8.66 -1.05
N LEU A 114 -19.01 -7.35 -0.81
CA LEU A 114 -20.30 -6.75 -0.47
C LEU A 114 -21.30 -6.81 -1.63
N VAL A 115 -20.82 -6.57 -2.85
CA VAL A 115 -21.65 -6.61 -4.06
C VAL A 115 -22.08 -8.05 -4.37
N SER A 116 -21.21 -9.03 -4.13
CA SER A 116 -21.56 -10.45 -4.16
C SER A 116 -22.65 -10.80 -3.13
N TRP A 117 -22.53 -10.32 -1.89
CA TRP A 117 -23.57 -10.50 -0.87
C TRP A 117 -24.90 -9.81 -1.22
N ALA A 118 -24.87 -8.73 -1.99
CA ALA A 118 -26.06 -8.07 -2.52
C ALA A 118 -26.68 -8.81 -3.72
N GLY A 119 -26.14 -9.97 -4.11
CA GLY A 119 -26.70 -10.84 -5.16
C GLY A 119 -26.12 -10.63 -6.56
N TRP A 120 -25.07 -9.81 -6.72
CA TRP A 120 -24.44 -9.60 -8.02
C TRP A 120 -23.46 -10.72 -8.36
N ALA A 121 -23.44 -11.17 -9.62
CA ALA A 121 -22.46 -12.14 -10.07
C ALA A 121 -21.13 -11.45 -10.37
N VAL A 122 -20.23 -11.40 -9.39
CA VAL A 122 -18.95 -10.67 -9.49
C VAL A 122 -17.97 -11.18 -10.55
N LEU A 123 -18.21 -12.38 -11.09
CA LEU A 123 -17.47 -12.97 -12.21
C LEU A 123 -18.19 -12.83 -13.57
N SER A 124 -19.37 -12.24 -13.59
CA SER A 124 -20.15 -12.00 -14.81
C SER A 124 -19.69 -10.70 -15.48
N VAL A 125 -19.47 -10.77 -16.80
CA VAL A 125 -19.18 -9.59 -17.62
C VAL A 125 -20.39 -8.66 -17.67
N ALA A 126 -21.61 -9.20 -17.80
CA ALA A 126 -22.83 -8.39 -17.88
C ALA A 126 -23.06 -7.56 -16.61
N ASP A 127 -22.81 -8.15 -15.44
CA ASP A 127 -22.88 -7.41 -14.16
C ASP A 127 -21.71 -6.45 -14.01
N GLY A 128 -20.51 -6.80 -14.52
CA GLY A 128 -19.38 -5.87 -14.63
C GLY A 128 -19.71 -4.61 -15.45
N THR A 129 -20.31 -4.77 -16.63
CA THR A 129 -20.74 -3.65 -17.48
C THR A 129 -21.77 -2.78 -16.78
N ARG A 130 -22.76 -3.40 -16.12
CA ARG A 130 -23.77 -2.67 -15.32
C ARG A 130 -23.18 -1.94 -14.13
N PHE A 131 -22.09 -2.47 -13.56
CA PHE A 131 -21.32 -1.84 -12.50
C PHE A 131 -20.46 -0.66 -13.01
N GLY A 132 -20.33 -0.50 -14.34
CA GLY A 132 -19.56 0.56 -14.99
C GLY A 132 -18.16 0.15 -15.43
N ILE A 133 -17.84 -1.15 -15.45
CA ILE A 133 -16.56 -1.67 -15.94
C ILE A 133 -16.63 -1.81 -17.47
N PRO A 134 -15.68 -1.24 -18.23
CA PRO A 134 -15.69 -1.35 -19.68
C PRO A 134 -15.54 -2.79 -20.18
N GLU A 135 -16.37 -3.18 -21.16
CA GLU A 135 -16.31 -4.49 -21.81
C GLU A 135 -15.04 -4.70 -22.67
N ALA A 136 -14.36 -3.61 -23.03
CA ALA A 136 -13.14 -3.64 -23.82
C ALA A 136 -11.97 -4.35 -23.11
N PHE A 137 -12.03 -4.52 -21.79
CA PHE A 137 -11.03 -5.28 -21.05
C PHE A 137 -11.20 -6.80 -21.28
N PRO A 138 -10.11 -7.58 -21.38
CA PRO A 138 -10.21 -9.02 -21.50
C PRO A 138 -10.74 -9.64 -20.21
N TRP A 139 -11.39 -10.80 -20.30
CA TRP A 139 -11.69 -11.59 -19.10
C TRP A 139 -10.37 -12.07 -18.44
N PRO A 140 -10.23 -12.00 -17.10
CA PRO A 140 -11.25 -11.66 -16.10
C PRO A 140 -11.35 -10.16 -15.73
N THR A 141 -10.54 -9.28 -16.32
CA THR A 141 -10.45 -7.85 -15.93
C THR A 141 -11.69 -7.01 -16.23
N ASN A 142 -12.60 -7.49 -17.09
CA ASN A 142 -13.92 -6.90 -17.32
C ASN A 142 -15.02 -7.37 -16.34
N THR A 143 -14.67 -8.14 -15.30
CA THR A 143 -15.59 -8.54 -14.21
C THR A 143 -15.36 -7.69 -12.97
N ILE A 144 -16.33 -7.60 -12.05
CA ILE A 144 -16.20 -6.82 -10.81
C ILE A 144 -15.00 -7.32 -9.99
N LEU A 145 -14.93 -8.63 -9.74
CA LEU A 145 -13.83 -9.20 -8.97
C LEU A 145 -12.48 -8.99 -9.68
N GLY A 146 -12.43 -9.25 -10.99
CA GLY A 146 -11.19 -9.14 -11.76
C GLY A 146 -10.67 -7.70 -11.84
N PHE A 147 -11.55 -6.72 -12.03
CA PHE A 147 -11.16 -5.30 -12.08
C PHE A 147 -10.50 -4.85 -10.76
N TYR A 148 -11.16 -5.10 -9.62
CA TYR A 148 -10.60 -4.74 -8.31
C TYR A 148 -9.35 -5.56 -7.98
N ALA A 149 -9.34 -6.87 -8.24
CA ALA A 149 -8.18 -7.73 -7.98
C ALA A 149 -6.97 -7.30 -8.80
N THR A 150 -7.15 -7.01 -10.09
CA THR A 150 -6.07 -6.54 -10.97
C THR A 150 -5.60 -5.15 -10.57
N GLY A 151 -6.50 -4.22 -10.23
CA GLY A 151 -6.14 -2.89 -9.74
C GLY A 151 -5.29 -2.95 -8.46
N VAL A 152 -5.70 -3.78 -7.50
CA VAL A 152 -4.95 -4.00 -6.24
C VAL A 152 -3.62 -4.69 -6.50
N ALA A 153 -3.59 -5.75 -7.30
CA ALA A 153 -2.35 -6.45 -7.64
C ALA A 153 -1.36 -5.52 -8.34
N ALA A 154 -1.82 -4.74 -9.33
CA ALA A 154 -0.99 -3.78 -10.03
C ALA A 154 -0.45 -2.70 -9.07
N ALA A 155 -1.30 -2.15 -8.19
CA ALA A 155 -0.87 -1.19 -7.18
C ALA A 155 0.18 -1.79 -6.23
N VAL A 156 -0.07 -2.98 -5.67
CA VAL A 156 0.86 -3.65 -4.75
C VAL A 156 2.20 -3.91 -5.43
N VAL A 157 2.20 -4.49 -6.63
CA VAL A 157 3.42 -4.81 -7.38
C VAL A 157 4.19 -3.53 -7.71
N LEU A 158 3.52 -2.57 -8.36
CA LEU A 158 4.18 -1.36 -8.84
C LEU A 158 4.72 -0.51 -7.68
N LYS A 159 3.92 -0.27 -6.64
CA LYS A 159 4.35 0.49 -5.48
C LYS A 159 5.49 -0.20 -4.73
N THR A 160 5.47 -1.53 -4.64
CA THR A 160 6.54 -2.29 -3.99
C THR A 160 7.83 -2.26 -4.77
N LEU A 161 7.77 -2.39 -6.10
CA LEU A 161 8.94 -2.26 -6.96
C LEU A 161 9.55 -0.85 -6.88
N ILE A 162 8.72 0.20 -6.96
CA ILE A 162 9.17 1.60 -6.85
C ILE A 162 9.79 1.85 -5.48
N THR A 163 9.03 1.64 -4.40
CA THR A 163 9.47 1.98 -3.04
C THR A 163 10.71 1.19 -2.65
N THR A 164 10.73 -0.13 -2.88
CA THR A 164 11.87 -0.97 -2.50
C THR A 164 13.07 -0.71 -3.42
N GLY A 165 12.84 -0.47 -4.71
CA GLY A 165 13.87 -0.13 -5.69
C GLY A 165 14.58 1.18 -5.34
N GLU A 166 13.83 2.23 -5.02
CA GLU A 166 14.38 3.51 -4.60
C GLU A 166 15.16 3.41 -3.29
N VAL A 167 14.63 2.69 -2.30
CA VAL A 167 15.32 2.46 -1.04
C VAL A 167 16.63 1.70 -1.29
N SER A 168 16.60 0.65 -2.10
CA SER A 168 17.80 -0.12 -2.48
C SER A 168 18.85 0.77 -3.15
N PHE A 169 18.43 1.56 -4.14
CA PHE A 169 19.31 2.50 -4.84
C PHE A 169 19.96 3.52 -3.89
N LEU A 170 19.19 4.11 -2.98
CA LEU A 170 19.68 5.09 -2.02
C LEU A 170 20.64 4.51 -0.98
N ILE A 171 20.47 3.24 -0.62
CA ILE A 171 21.40 2.53 0.28
C ILE A 171 22.70 2.23 -0.46
N HIS A 172 22.63 1.73 -1.70
CA HIS A 172 23.83 1.39 -2.47
C HIS A 172 24.71 2.62 -2.75
N ARG A 173 24.11 3.80 -3.02
CA ARG A 173 24.88 5.04 -3.15
C ARG A 173 25.65 5.45 -1.90
N ARG A 174 25.26 5.00 -0.69
CA ARG A 174 26.01 5.25 0.55
C ARG A 174 27.30 4.46 0.57
N GLU A 175 27.27 3.21 0.11
CA GLU A 175 28.42 2.31 0.13
C GLU A 175 29.51 2.80 -0.83
N GLY A 176 29.15 3.23 -2.05
CA GLY A 176 30.11 3.81 -2.99
C GLY A 176 30.81 5.07 -2.46
N SER A 177 30.05 6.02 -1.89
CA SER A 177 30.64 7.25 -1.35
C SER A 177 31.50 7.06 -0.09
N ALA A 178 31.46 5.89 0.56
CA ALA A 178 32.30 5.58 1.71
C ALA A 178 33.61 4.87 1.33
N VAL A 179 33.76 4.44 0.08
CA VAL A 179 34.98 3.82 -0.47
C VAL A 179 35.90 4.87 -1.10
N ASP A 180 35.32 6.00 -1.54
CA ASP A 180 36.03 7.08 -2.25
C ASP A 180 36.53 8.22 -1.33
N GLY A 181 36.44 8.09 0.00
CA GLY A 181 36.83 9.12 0.97
C GLY A 181 37.69 8.57 2.10
#